data_AF-A0A2E8EE53-F1
#
_entry.id   AF-A0A2E8EE53-F1
#
_cell.length_a   1.000
_cell.length_b   1.000
_cell.length_c   1.000
_cell.angle_alpha   90.00
_cell.angle_beta   90.00
_cell.angle_gamma   90.00
#
_symmetry.space_group_name_H-M   'P 1'
#
loop_
_entity.id
_entity.type
_entity.pdbx_description
1 polymer ?
#
loop_
_entity_poly.entity_id
_entity_poly.type
_entity_poly.pdbx_seq_one_letter_code
_entity_poly.pdbx_strand_id
1 'polypeptide(L)'
;MRKHVIPALVTLMAVVALLPRPAAAQNPPRTPWGDPDLNGTWSYASLTPLQRPTSMADKEFFTPEEAAERNYAVTQDVPDAPGSVGSYNALWFDRGEVSSDLRTSLIVDPPDGRLPVRPESQAQAAQLRDYRRAHPADSWLDRSNWDRCLTYHGVPPISTGYNNTYQILQTPDYVAIRVENIHDVRIIPLDGRPQLDAEVRQWNGDSRAHWEGDTLVVETANFSDQTVHRFPSSRNTRSVERFTRVSDDRIDYQFTVEDPTVYTSSWTAVRPMPRLDDYIIYEYACHEGNYAMTNILLSERANER
;
A
#
# COMPACT_ATOMS: atom_id res chain seq x y z
N MET A 1 -0.91 18.16 -64.88
CA MET A 1 -1.02 18.36 -63.41
C MET A 1 -0.33 17.20 -62.71
N ARG A 2 0.97 17.35 -62.37
CA ARG A 2 1.75 16.35 -61.63
C ARG A 2 1.45 16.51 -60.14
N LYS A 3 0.83 15.52 -59.50
CA LYS A 3 0.65 15.50 -58.04
C LYS A 3 1.93 14.93 -57.41
N HIS A 4 2.58 15.72 -56.56
CA HIS A 4 3.71 15.29 -55.74
C HIS A 4 3.15 14.69 -54.44
N VAL A 5 3.53 13.44 -54.14
CA VAL A 5 3.25 12.78 -52.86
C VAL A 5 4.54 12.89 -52.04
N ILE A 6 4.46 13.59 -50.91
CA ILE A 6 5.54 13.70 -49.91
C ILE A 6 5.31 12.58 -48.89
N PRO A 7 6.28 11.70 -48.60
CA PRO A 7 6.14 10.72 -47.53
C PRO A 7 6.46 11.40 -46.19
N ALA A 8 5.54 11.26 -45.22
CA ALA A 8 5.77 11.69 -43.85
C ALA A 8 6.71 10.68 -43.17
N LEU A 9 7.90 11.13 -42.75
CA LEU A 9 8.76 10.39 -41.84
C LEU A 9 8.12 10.38 -40.44
N VAL A 10 7.76 9.21 -39.94
CA VAL A 10 7.40 9.00 -38.54
C VAL A 10 8.71 8.72 -37.78
N THR A 11 9.15 9.71 -37.00
CA THR A 11 10.32 9.57 -36.12
C THR A 11 9.90 8.82 -34.86
N LEU A 12 10.35 7.57 -34.72
CA LEU A 12 10.13 6.75 -33.53
C LEU A 12 11.08 7.25 -32.42
N MET A 13 10.57 8.00 -31.44
CA MET A 13 11.33 8.34 -30.23
C MET A 13 11.39 7.10 -29.33
N ALA A 14 12.56 6.45 -29.26
CA ALA A 14 12.81 5.40 -28.29
C ALA A 14 13.03 6.03 -26.91
N VAL A 15 12.05 5.87 -26.02
CA VAL A 15 12.21 6.18 -24.59
C VAL A 15 13.07 5.07 -23.99
N VAL A 16 14.34 5.37 -23.71
CA VAL A 16 15.22 4.49 -22.93
C VAL A 16 14.86 4.71 -21.46
N ALA A 17 14.06 3.81 -20.89
CA ALA A 17 13.84 3.77 -19.46
C ALA A 17 15.16 3.38 -18.76
N LEU A 18 15.75 4.30 -17.99
CA LEU A 18 16.83 3.96 -17.06
C LEU A 18 16.22 3.15 -15.90
N LEU A 19 16.25 1.83 -16.01
CA LEU A 19 15.99 0.96 -14.88
C LEU A 19 17.14 1.12 -13.86
N PRO A 20 16.85 1.28 -12.56
CA PRO A 20 17.89 1.27 -11.53
C PRO A 20 18.65 -0.07 -11.58
N ARG A 21 19.98 0.00 -11.55
CA ARG A 21 20.83 -1.19 -11.48
C ARG A 21 20.63 -1.87 -10.12
N PRO A 22 20.40 -3.19 -10.06
CA PRO A 22 20.43 -3.90 -8.79
C PRO A 22 21.81 -3.74 -8.16
N ALA A 23 21.85 -3.47 -6.86
CA ALA A 23 23.09 -3.55 -6.08
C ALA A 23 23.71 -4.94 -6.27
N ALA A 24 25.04 -5.03 -6.27
CA ALA A 24 25.76 -6.28 -6.46
C ALA A 24 25.22 -7.36 -5.50
N ALA A 25 24.63 -8.40 -6.08
CA ALA A 25 23.94 -9.46 -5.37
C ALA A 25 24.92 -10.22 -4.47
N GLN A 26 24.73 -10.12 -3.16
CA GLN A 26 24.88 -11.31 -2.33
C GLN A 26 23.86 -12.33 -2.86
N ASN A 27 24.25 -13.60 -3.02
CA ASN A 27 23.30 -14.62 -3.43
C ASN A 27 22.15 -14.62 -2.41
N PRO A 28 20.93 -14.24 -2.79
CA PRO A 28 19.84 -14.13 -1.83
C PRO A 28 19.58 -15.52 -1.23
N PRO A 29 19.18 -15.60 0.06
CA PRO A 29 18.77 -16.85 0.68
C PRO A 29 17.81 -17.62 -0.22
N ARG A 30 17.98 -18.94 -0.26
CA ARG A 30 17.14 -19.84 -1.06
C ARG A 30 16.41 -20.81 -0.16
N THR A 31 15.19 -21.10 -0.54
CA THR A 31 14.39 -22.18 0.04
C THR A 31 15.02 -23.54 -0.29
N PRO A 32 14.65 -24.63 0.43
CA PRO A 32 15.13 -25.97 0.11
C PRO A 32 14.80 -26.46 -1.31
N TRP A 33 13.82 -25.83 -1.98
CA TRP A 33 13.43 -26.14 -3.36
C TRP A 33 14.01 -25.18 -4.41
N GLY A 34 14.78 -24.16 -4.00
CA GLY A 34 15.59 -23.33 -4.90
C GLY A 34 15.04 -21.92 -5.21
N ASP A 35 13.83 -21.59 -4.78
CA ASP A 35 13.28 -20.24 -4.91
C ASP A 35 13.95 -19.25 -3.94
N PRO A 36 13.99 -17.94 -4.23
CA PRO A 36 14.33 -16.92 -3.25
C PRO A 36 13.49 -17.04 -1.98
N ASP A 37 14.16 -17.06 -0.83
CA ASP A 37 13.53 -17.21 0.48
C ASP A 37 13.06 -15.85 1.03
N LEU A 38 11.75 -15.66 0.94
CA LEU A 38 10.98 -14.54 1.49
C LEU A 38 10.39 -14.88 2.87
N ASN A 39 10.60 -16.08 3.43
CA ASN A 39 10.06 -16.43 4.74
C ASN A 39 10.56 -15.47 5.82
N GLY A 40 9.62 -15.00 6.63
CA GLY A 40 9.94 -14.17 7.78
C GLY A 40 8.92 -13.06 8.02
N THR A 41 9.29 -12.18 8.93
CA THR A 41 8.52 -11.02 9.33
C THR A 41 9.18 -9.77 8.75
N TRP A 42 8.40 -8.95 8.07
CA TRP A 42 8.88 -7.82 7.28
C TRP A 42 8.05 -6.57 7.58
N SER A 43 8.73 -5.45 7.82
CA SER A 43 8.04 -4.17 8.01
C SER A 43 7.66 -3.57 6.66
N TYR A 44 6.47 -2.96 6.60
CA TYR A 44 6.10 -2.02 5.56
C TYR A 44 5.90 -0.60 6.09
N ALA A 45 6.35 -0.33 7.32
CA ALA A 45 6.35 0.99 7.92
C ALA A 45 7.20 1.97 7.10
N SER A 46 6.77 3.22 7.01
CA SER A 46 7.52 4.25 6.30
C SER A 46 7.05 5.65 6.67
N LEU A 47 8.01 6.55 6.87
CA LEU A 47 7.78 8.00 6.97
C LEU A 47 7.87 8.71 5.61
N THR A 48 8.41 8.04 4.59
CA THR A 48 8.32 8.52 3.22
C THR A 48 6.85 8.45 2.81
N PRO A 49 6.24 9.59 2.45
CA PRO A 49 4.82 9.61 2.09
C PRO A 49 4.58 8.87 0.78
N LEU A 50 3.37 8.35 0.58
CA LEU A 50 3.02 7.72 -0.71
C LEU A 50 3.15 8.70 -1.87
N GLN A 51 2.68 9.94 -1.70
CA GLN A 51 2.73 11.00 -2.71
C GLN A 51 3.66 12.14 -2.27
N ARG A 52 4.38 12.73 -3.22
CA ARG A 52 5.22 13.91 -2.99
C ARG A 52 4.35 15.07 -2.48
N PRO A 53 4.67 15.63 -1.30
CA PRO A 53 3.97 16.82 -0.81
C PRO A 53 4.04 17.97 -1.83
N THR A 54 2.97 18.76 -1.95
CA THR A 54 2.95 19.91 -2.88
C THR A 54 4.02 20.94 -2.55
N SER A 55 4.35 21.09 -1.26
CA SER A 55 5.45 21.94 -0.77
C SER A 55 6.84 21.46 -1.18
N MET A 56 6.96 20.24 -1.73
CA MET A 56 8.21 19.62 -2.15
C MET A 56 8.17 19.24 -3.63
N ALA A 57 7.31 19.86 -4.45
CA ALA A 57 7.11 19.48 -5.85
C ALA A 57 8.42 19.36 -6.66
N ASP A 58 9.33 20.32 -6.47
CA ASP A 58 10.63 20.38 -7.15
C ASP A 58 11.77 19.70 -6.37
N LYS A 59 11.43 18.95 -5.32
CA LYS A 59 12.38 18.32 -4.40
C LYS A 59 12.16 16.82 -4.36
N GLU A 60 12.87 16.11 -5.21
CA GLU A 60 12.79 14.65 -5.32
C GLU A 60 13.39 13.92 -4.10
N PHE A 61 14.42 14.50 -3.48
CA PHE A 61 15.12 13.92 -2.34
C PHE A 61 15.21 14.89 -1.15
N PHE A 62 15.04 14.36 0.05
CA PHE A 62 15.42 14.99 1.30
C PHE A 62 16.94 15.14 1.36
N THR A 63 17.42 16.16 2.08
CA THR A 63 18.80 16.13 2.57
C THR A 63 18.91 15.11 3.71
N PRO A 64 20.11 14.58 4.00
CA PRO A 64 20.32 13.71 5.17
C PRO A 64 19.83 14.34 6.48
N GLU A 65 20.02 15.66 6.64
CA GLU A 65 19.60 16.41 7.82
C GLU A 65 18.07 16.46 7.95
N GLU A 66 17.35 16.71 6.85
CA GLU A 66 15.88 16.73 6.86
C GLU A 66 15.28 15.36 7.14
N ALA A 67 15.88 14.30 6.57
CA ALA A 67 15.47 12.93 6.84
C ALA A 67 15.71 12.57 8.30
N ALA A 68 16.86 12.94 8.87
CA ALA A 68 17.17 12.74 10.28
C ALA A 68 16.22 13.52 11.20
N GLU A 69 15.92 14.78 10.88
CA GLU A 69 14.95 15.60 11.62
C GLU A 69 13.56 14.96 11.60
N ARG A 70 13.11 14.48 10.44
CA ARG A 70 11.81 13.81 10.29
C ARG A 70 11.74 12.49 11.07
N ASN A 71 12.79 11.67 10.99
CA ASN A 71 12.90 10.44 11.77
C ASN A 71 12.88 10.74 13.28
N TYR A 72 13.62 11.77 13.73
CA TYR A 72 13.64 12.16 15.12
C TYR A 72 12.28 12.70 15.60
N ALA A 73 11.63 13.56 14.81
CA ALA A 73 10.39 14.23 15.19
C ALA A 73 9.26 13.26 15.55
N VAL A 74 9.22 12.08 14.93
CA VAL A 74 8.18 11.09 15.20
C VAL A 74 8.42 10.22 16.43
N THR A 75 9.60 10.33 17.05
CA THR A 75 9.93 9.66 18.32
C THR A 75 9.49 10.48 19.55
N GLN A 76 9.06 11.72 19.33
CA GLN A 76 8.72 12.65 20.40
C GLN A 76 7.22 12.66 20.67
N ASP A 77 6.85 12.66 21.95
CA ASP A 77 5.46 12.86 22.37
C ASP A 77 5.03 14.30 22.10
N VAL A 78 3.81 14.45 21.57
CA VAL A 78 3.19 15.75 21.32
C VAL A 78 1.99 15.89 22.26
N PRO A 79 1.84 17.01 22.99
CA PRO A 79 0.68 17.23 23.82
C PRO A 79 -0.62 17.16 23.01
N ASP A 80 -1.65 16.56 23.61
CA ASP A 80 -2.96 16.49 23.01
C ASP A 80 -3.55 17.88 22.78
N ALA A 81 -4.24 18.04 21.65
CA ALA A 81 -4.97 19.28 21.37
C ALA A 81 -6.09 19.48 22.41
N PRO A 82 -6.39 20.73 22.82
CA PRO A 82 -7.50 21.00 23.73
C PRO A 82 -8.82 20.41 23.21
N GLY A 83 -9.49 19.61 24.04
CA GLY A 83 -10.73 18.90 23.69
C GLY A 83 -10.53 17.56 22.99
N SER A 84 -9.29 17.13 22.75
CA SER A 84 -8.98 15.76 22.32
C SER A 84 -9.17 14.77 23.47
N VAL A 85 -9.70 13.59 23.18
CA VAL A 85 -9.73 12.45 24.12
C VAL A 85 -8.36 11.76 24.27
N GLY A 86 -7.36 12.27 23.56
CA GLY A 86 -6.00 11.74 23.54
C GLY A 86 -5.77 10.67 22.48
N SER A 87 -4.52 10.27 22.34
CA SER A 87 -4.08 9.12 21.54
C SER A 87 -2.93 8.40 22.26
N TYR A 88 -2.41 7.34 21.66
CA TYR A 88 -1.20 6.73 22.15
C TYR A 88 -0.01 7.70 22.09
N ASN A 89 0.96 7.51 22.97
CA ASN A 89 2.22 8.22 22.89
C ASN A 89 3.10 7.66 21.74
N ALA A 90 4.20 8.34 21.41
CA ALA A 90 5.04 8.04 20.25
C ALA A 90 5.57 6.59 20.25
N LEU A 91 5.80 6.02 21.44
CA LEU A 91 6.30 4.66 21.63
C LEU A 91 5.42 3.58 20.97
N TRP A 92 4.11 3.75 20.96
CA TRP A 92 3.17 2.74 20.44
C TRP A 92 2.97 2.81 18.92
N PHE A 93 3.52 3.84 18.26
CA PHE A 93 3.37 3.97 16.83
C PHE A 93 4.54 3.33 16.08
N ASP A 94 4.21 2.54 15.06
CA ASP A 94 5.16 1.97 14.11
C ASP A 94 5.21 2.84 12.85
N ARG A 95 5.92 3.98 12.95
CA ARG A 95 5.96 4.97 11.86
C ARG A 95 7.02 4.68 10.81
N GLY A 96 7.95 3.78 11.10
CA GLY A 96 9.11 3.51 10.26
C GLY A 96 10.03 4.72 10.14
N GLU A 97 10.82 4.73 9.08
CA GLU A 97 11.79 5.80 8.79
C GLU A 97 11.59 6.35 7.37
N VAL A 98 12.23 7.49 7.09
CA VAL A 98 12.43 7.94 5.72
C VAL A 98 13.27 6.88 4.99
N SER A 99 12.84 6.55 3.77
CA SER A 99 13.54 5.59 2.91
C SER A 99 15.03 5.91 2.79
N SER A 100 15.87 4.88 2.75
CA SER A 100 17.34 5.01 2.74
C SER A 100 17.89 5.79 1.54
N ASP A 101 17.12 5.87 0.46
CA ASP A 101 17.45 6.66 -0.73
C ASP A 101 16.96 8.11 -0.66
N LEU A 102 16.44 8.52 0.50
CA LEU A 102 16.02 9.88 0.83
C LEU A 102 14.91 10.44 -0.06
N ARG A 103 14.19 9.62 -0.83
CA ARG A 103 13.08 10.08 -1.68
C ARG A 103 11.99 10.79 -0.87
N THR A 104 11.39 11.82 -1.44
CA THR A 104 10.27 12.56 -0.85
C THR A 104 8.89 11.96 -1.14
N SER A 105 8.85 10.86 -1.90
CA SER A 105 7.63 10.10 -2.25
C SER A 105 7.96 8.64 -2.51
N LEU A 106 7.08 7.70 -2.14
CA LEU A 106 7.20 6.29 -2.54
C LEU A 106 6.90 6.08 -4.03
N ILE A 107 6.02 6.91 -4.61
CA ILE A 107 5.72 6.87 -6.06
C ILE A 107 6.96 7.31 -6.84
N VAL A 108 7.39 6.45 -7.76
CA VAL A 108 8.49 6.69 -8.71
C VAL A 108 8.00 6.97 -10.13
N ASP A 109 6.80 6.49 -10.44
CA ASP A 109 6.16 6.70 -11.73
C ASP A 109 4.68 6.99 -11.47
N PRO A 110 4.15 8.17 -11.84
CA PRO A 110 4.82 9.24 -12.57
C PRO A 110 6.01 9.92 -11.82
N PRO A 111 6.98 10.52 -12.53
CA PRO A 111 8.18 11.13 -11.91
C PRO A 111 7.89 12.31 -10.96
N ASP A 112 6.72 12.95 -11.11
CA ASP A 112 6.27 13.99 -10.17
C ASP A 112 5.93 13.42 -8.77
N GLY A 113 5.97 12.08 -8.62
CA GLY A 113 5.76 11.37 -7.38
C GLY A 113 4.32 11.47 -6.87
N ARG A 114 3.35 11.77 -7.75
CA ARG A 114 1.94 11.96 -7.40
C ARG A 114 1.05 11.01 -8.17
N LEU A 115 -0.12 10.75 -7.61
CA LEU A 115 -1.10 9.89 -8.27
C LEU A 115 -1.70 10.61 -9.49
N PRO A 116 -1.73 9.96 -10.68
CA PRO A 116 -2.35 10.52 -11.88
C PRO A 116 -3.88 10.36 -11.84
N VAL A 117 -4.52 10.84 -10.78
CA VAL A 117 -5.98 10.68 -10.56
C VAL A 117 -6.73 11.56 -11.54
N ARG A 118 -7.72 10.97 -12.21
CA ARG A 118 -8.63 11.67 -13.11
C ARG A 118 -9.41 12.79 -12.41
N PRO A 119 -9.64 13.95 -13.05
CA PRO A 119 -10.44 15.02 -12.47
C PRO A 119 -11.84 14.57 -12.02
N GLU A 120 -12.51 13.73 -12.80
CA GLU A 120 -13.81 13.15 -12.46
C GLU A 120 -13.76 12.31 -11.18
N SER A 121 -12.70 11.52 -11.00
CA SER A 121 -12.49 10.69 -9.81
C SER A 121 -12.13 11.52 -8.58
N GLN A 122 -11.35 12.61 -8.76
CA GLN A 122 -11.07 13.57 -7.69
C GLN A 122 -12.36 14.26 -7.22
N ALA A 123 -13.22 14.68 -8.16
CA ALA A 123 -14.51 15.31 -7.85
C ALA A 123 -15.45 14.34 -7.12
N GLN A 124 -15.55 13.09 -7.58
CA GLN A 124 -16.34 12.05 -6.90
C GLN A 124 -15.82 11.78 -5.49
N ALA A 125 -14.50 11.67 -5.31
CA ALA A 125 -13.91 11.48 -3.99
C ALA A 125 -14.17 12.68 -3.06
N ALA A 126 -14.17 13.91 -3.58
CA ALA A 126 -14.53 15.10 -2.81
C ALA A 126 -16.00 15.05 -2.36
N GLN A 127 -16.92 14.74 -3.27
CA GLN A 127 -18.35 14.60 -2.94
C GLN A 127 -18.60 13.52 -1.89
N LEU A 128 -17.92 12.36 -1.99
CA LEU A 128 -18.02 11.29 -1.01
C LEU A 128 -17.47 11.70 0.36
N ARG A 129 -16.38 12.49 0.41
CA ARG A 129 -15.87 13.03 1.68
C ARG A 129 -16.85 14.01 2.32
N ASP A 130 -17.44 14.90 1.53
CA ASP A 130 -18.41 15.87 2.03
C ASP A 130 -19.69 15.16 2.51
N TYR A 131 -20.15 14.14 1.76
CA TYR A 131 -21.26 13.29 2.17
C TYR A 131 -20.98 12.59 3.50
N ARG A 132 -19.83 11.91 3.65
CA ARG A 132 -19.47 11.23 4.91
C ARG A 132 -19.30 12.18 6.09
N ARG A 133 -18.90 13.43 5.84
CA ARG A 133 -18.83 14.47 6.89
C ARG A 133 -20.23 14.88 7.35
N ALA A 134 -21.18 14.98 6.43
CA ALA A 134 -22.58 15.31 6.75
C ALA A 134 -23.36 14.14 7.36
N HIS A 135 -22.95 12.90 7.03
CA HIS A 135 -23.61 11.65 7.43
C HIS A 135 -22.59 10.73 8.14
N PRO A 136 -22.06 11.12 9.32
CA PRO A 136 -20.97 10.39 9.96
C PRO A 136 -21.40 9.05 10.58
N ALA A 137 -22.70 8.81 10.74
CA ALA A 137 -23.23 7.67 11.47
C ALA A 137 -24.69 7.31 11.13
N ASP A 138 -25.15 7.60 9.91
CA ASP A 138 -26.54 7.36 9.51
C ASP A 138 -26.89 5.86 9.49
N SER A 139 -25.90 5.03 9.24
CA SER A 139 -25.97 3.57 9.23
C SER A 139 -24.71 2.94 9.81
N TRP A 140 -24.82 1.67 10.20
CA TRP A 140 -23.68 0.85 10.58
C TRP A 140 -22.66 0.67 9.43
N LEU A 141 -23.08 0.90 8.18
CA LEU A 141 -22.22 0.91 6.99
C LEU A 141 -21.32 2.14 6.87
N ASP A 142 -21.60 3.22 7.61
CA ASP A 142 -20.76 4.43 7.59
C ASP A 142 -19.48 4.27 8.43
N ARG A 143 -19.43 3.22 9.26
CA ARG A 143 -18.18 2.80 9.92
C ARG A 143 -17.25 2.12 8.93
N SER A 144 -15.96 2.37 9.10
CA SER A 144 -14.94 1.80 8.23
C SER A 144 -14.91 0.27 8.33
N ASN A 145 -14.38 -0.40 7.29
CA ASN A 145 -14.13 -1.85 7.36
C ASN A 145 -13.20 -2.22 8.52
N TRP A 146 -12.33 -1.30 8.94
CA TRP A 146 -11.44 -1.48 10.08
C TRP A 146 -12.23 -1.49 11.40
N ASP A 147 -13.09 -0.49 11.63
CA ASP A 147 -13.96 -0.43 12.83
C ASP A 147 -14.93 -1.62 12.91
N ARG A 148 -15.27 -2.19 11.75
CA ARG A 148 -16.16 -3.35 11.63
C ARG A 148 -15.42 -4.68 11.60
N CYS A 149 -14.09 -4.66 11.78
CA CYS A 149 -13.25 -5.85 11.82
C CYS A 149 -13.37 -6.74 10.59
N LEU A 150 -13.53 -6.15 9.40
CA LEU A 150 -13.66 -6.89 8.15
C LEU A 150 -12.33 -7.02 7.42
N THR A 151 -11.69 -5.89 7.13
CA THR A 151 -10.41 -5.81 6.42
C THR A 151 -9.67 -4.56 6.85
N TYR A 152 -8.34 -4.58 6.82
CA TYR A 152 -7.56 -3.43 7.26
C TYR A 152 -7.44 -2.30 6.23
N HIS A 153 -6.71 -2.49 5.13
CA HIS A 153 -6.39 -1.38 4.20
C HIS A 153 -6.26 -1.75 2.72
N GLY A 154 -6.86 -2.88 2.31
CA GLY A 154 -6.74 -3.41 0.96
C GLY A 154 -5.30 -3.79 0.61
N VAL A 155 -5.09 -4.30 -0.60
CA VAL A 155 -3.77 -4.73 -1.07
C VAL A 155 -3.52 -4.10 -2.44
N PRO A 156 -2.35 -3.50 -2.71
CA PRO A 156 -1.13 -3.39 -1.90
C PRO A 156 -1.24 -2.55 -0.61
N PRO A 157 -0.48 -2.86 0.45
CA PRO A 157 -0.54 -2.14 1.72
C PRO A 157 0.20 -0.80 1.64
N ILE A 158 -0.35 0.23 2.28
CA ILE A 158 0.32 1.51 2.52
C ILE A 158 0.53 1.67 4.02
N SER A 159 1.70 2.16 4.42
CA SER A 159 2.03 2.44 5.82
C SER A 159 0.92 3.25 6.48
N THR A 160 0.57 2.83 7.69
CA THR A 160 -0.50 3.40 8.50
C THR A 160 0.03 4.12 9.73
N GLY A 161 1.34 4.04 9.97
CA GLY A 161 1.97 4.48 11.20
C GLY A 161 1.70 3.58 12.41
N TYR A 162 1.01 2.44 12.23
CA TYR A 162 0.64 1.53 13.30
C TYR A 162 0.60 0.06 12.83
N ASN A 163 1.32 -0.83 13.53
CA ASN A 163 1.32 -2.27 13.28
C ASN A 163 1.55 -2.62 11.79
N ASN A 164 2.63 -2.09 11.21
CA ASN A 164 2.92 -2.22 9.78
C ASN A 164 3.77 -3.45 9.47
N THR A 165 3.25 -4.62 9.80
CA THR A 165 4.00 -5.87 9.69
C THR A 165 3.32 -6.87 8.78
N TYR A 166 4.12 -7.49 7.90
CA TYR A 166 3.78 -8.68 7.13
C TYR A 166 4.56 -9.88 7.64
N GLN A 167 3.87 -10.99 7.86
CA GLN A 167 4.49 -12.30 7.97
C GLN A 167 4.27 -13.07 6.68
N ILE A 168 5.37 -13.44 6.03
CA ILE A 168 5.36 -14.20 4.78
C ILE A 168 5.75 -15.64 5.11
N LEU A 169 4.90 -16.58 4.70
CA LEU A 169 5.18 -18.01 4.71
C LEU A 169 5.15 -18.53 3.28
N GLN A 170 6.16 -19.30 2.89
CA GLN A 170 6.27 -19.87 1.57
C GLN A 170 6.27 -21.39 1.62
N THR A 171 5.66 -21.96 0.59
CA THR A 171 5.73 -23.37 0.21
C THR A 171 6.06 -23.42 -1.27
N PRO A 172 6.38 -24.60 -1.84
CA PRO A 172 6.59 -24.72 -3.29
C PRO A 172 5.39 -24.25 -4.13
N ASP A 173 4.17 -24.37 -3.59
CA ASP A 173 2.93 -24.15 -4.36
C ASP A 173 2.15 -22.89 -3.95
N TYR A 174 2.45 -22.31 -2.78
CA TYR A 174 1.75 -21.16 -2.20
C TYR A 174 2.67 -20.19 -1.47
N VAL A 175 2.36 -18.89 -1.57
CA VAL A 175 2.79 -17.87 -0.61
C VAL A 175 1.59 -17.44 0.22
N ALA A 176 1.74 -17.43 1.54
CA ALA A 176 0.78 -16.84 2.46
C ALA A 176 1.35 -15.55 3.05
N ILE A 177 0.57 -14.46 2.98
CA ILE A 177 0.92 -13.18 3.61
C ILE A 177 -0.11 -12.86 4.67
N ARG A 178 0.29 -12.88 5.93
CA ARG A 178 -0.51 -12.39 7.06
C ARG A 178 -0.14 -10.94 7.34
N VAL A 179 -1.12 -10.06 7.38
CA VAL A 179 -0.93 -8.70 7.94
C VAL A 179 -1.23 -8.74 9.43
N GLU A 180 -0.51 -7.93 10.20
CA GLU A 180 -0.65 -7.90 11.66
C GLU A 180 -2.03 -7.41 12.13
N ASN A 181 -2.63 -6.43 11.46
CA ASN A 181 -3.94 -5.91 11.84
C ASN A 181 -5.08 -6.82 11.38
N ILE A 182 -6.16 -6.83 12.14
CA ILE A 182 -7.40 -7.57 11.83
C ILE A 182 -7.11 -9.08 11.86
N HIS A 183 -7.31 -9.79 10.75
CA HIS A 183 -7.08 -11.22 10.61
C HIS A 183 -6.84 -11.57 9.14
N ASP A 184 -6.43 -10.59 8.34
CA ASP A 184 -6.29 -10.73 6.90
C ASP A 184 -5.09 -11.64 6.58
N VAL A 185 -5.38 -12.77 5.91
CA VAL A 185 -4.38 -13.67 5.34
C VAL A 185 -4.65 -13.82 3.85
N ARG A 186 -3.68 -13.43 3.04
CA ARG A 186 -3.71 -13.65 1.58
C ARG A 186 -3.04 -14.97 1.28
N ILE A 187 -3.77 -15.90 0.65
CA ILE A 187 -3.23 -17.15 0.14
C ILE A 187 -3.04 -17.01 -1.37
N ILE A 188 -1.79 -17.11 -1.83
CA ILE A 188 -1.38 -16.75 -3.18
C ILE A 188 -0.82 -18.02 -3.86
N PRO A 189 -1.57 -18.65 -4.78
CA PRO A 189 -1.10 -19.82 -5.52
C PRO A 189 0.04 -19.47 -6.51
N LEU A 190 1.00 -20.39 -6.68
CA LEU A 190 2.09 -20.34 -7.67
C LEU A 190 1.95 -21.37 -8.81
N ASP A 191 0.85 -22.11 -8.86
CA ASP A 191 0.68 -23.25 -9.76
C ASP A 191 0.15 -22.88 -11.16
N GLY A 192 0.14 -21.58 -11.50
CA GLY A 192 -0.30 -21.08 -12.80
C GLY A 192 -1.80 -21.20 -13.06
N ARG A 193 -2.62 -21.54 -12.05
CA ARG A 193 -4.08 -21.57 -12.20
C ARG A 193 -4.61 -20.17 -12.55
N PRO A 194 -5.68 -20.05 -13.36
CA PRO A 194 -6.24 -18.76 -13.70
C PRO A 194 -6.78 -18.01 -12.45
N GLN A 195 -6.88 -16.69 -12.56
CA GLN A 195 -7.66 -15.89 -11.62
C GLN A 195 -9.14 -16.30 -11.65
N LEU A 196 -9.86 -15.99 -10.57
CA LEU A 196 -11.29 -16.21 -10.46
C LEU A 196 -12.06 -15.50 -11.58
N ASP A 197 -13.22 -16.05 -11.93
CA ASP A 197 -14.16 -15.38 -12.84
C ASP A 197 -14.43 -13.94 -12.39
N ALA A 198 -14.55 -13.02 -13.34
CA ALA A 198 -14.69 -11.60 -13.09
C ALA A 198 -15.95 -11.23 -12.28
N GLU A 199 -16.93 -12.11 -12.12
CA GLU A 199 -18.09 -11.88 -11.25
C GLU A 199 -17.83 -12.28 -9.78
N VAL A 200 -16.82 -13.10 -9.51
CA VAL A 200 -16.43 -13.48 -8.14
C VAL A 200 -15.45 -12.43 -7.60
N ARG A 201 -15.92 -11.66 -6.61
CA ARG A 201 -15.17 -10.55 -6.02
C ARG A 201 -14.89 -10.75 -4.54
N GLN A 202 -13.70 -10.38 -4.11
CA GLN A 202 -13.20 -10.56 -2.75
C GLN A 202 -12.70 -9.24 -2.17
N TRP A 203 -12.73 -9.08 -0.85
CA TRP A 203 -12.35 -7.83 -0.17
C TRP A 203 -10.88 -7.44 -0.37
N ASN A 204 -9.97 -8.42 -0.43
CA ASN A 204 -8.55 -8.20 -0.74
C ASN A 204 -8.20 -8.70 -2.15
N GLY A 205 -9.20 -8.88 -3.01
CA GLY A 205 -9.02 -9.40 -4.36
C GLY A 205 -8.56 -10.86 -4.42
N ASP A 206 -8.34 -11.35 -5.64
CA ASP A 206 -7.81 -12.67 -5.95
C ASP A 206 -6.38 -12.56 -6.49
N SER A 207 -5.43 -13.12 -5.77
CA SER A 207 -4.00 -13.03 -6.08
C SER A 207 -3.50 -14.30 -6.78
N ARG A 208 -2.62 -14.14 -7.78
CA ARG A 208 -1.84 -15.21 -8.42
C ARG A 208 -0.39 -14.79 -8.50
N ALA A 209 0.53 -15.73 -8.35
CA ALA A 209 1.94 -15.43 -8.42
C ALA A 209 2.71 -16.34 -9.35
N HIS A 210 3.84 -15.82 -9.80
CA HIS A 210 4.87 -16.53 -10.54
C HIS A 210 6.24 -15.92 -10.24
N TRP A 211 7.29 -16.66 -10.56
CA TRP A 211 8.67 -16.19 -10.43
C TRP A 211 9.19 -15.62 -11.75
N GLU A 212 9.80 -14.44 -11.69
CA GLU A 212 10.59 -13.85 -12.77
C GLU A 212 12.04 -13.71 -12.30
N GLY A 213 12.86 -14.73 -12.61
CA GLY A 213 14.19 -14.84 -12.01
C GLY A 213 14.08 -14.94 -10.49
N ASP A 214 14.65 -13.96 -9.78
CA ASP A 214 14.65 -13.91 -8.31
C ASP A 214 13.53 -13.03 -7.71
N THR A 215 12.53 -12.67 -8.52
CA THR A 215 11.42 -11.81 -8.11
C THR A 215 10.12 -12.57 -8.11
N LEU A 216 9.42 -12.60 -6.98
CA LEU A 216 8.05 -13.07 -6.91
C LEU A 216 7.15 -11.95 -7.44
N VAL A 217 6.45 -12.22 -8.53
CA VAL A 217 5.45 -11.31 -9.09
C VAL A 217 4.09 -11.78 -8.64
N VAL A 218 3.31 -10.91 -8.01
CA VAL A 218 1.95 -11.18 -7.55
C VAL A 218 0.98 -10.25 -8.26
N GLU A 219 0.11 -10.82 -9.07
CA GLU A 219 -0.97 -10.10 -9.74
C GLU A 219 -2.26 -10.27 -8.94
N THR A 220 -2.89 -9.16 -8.59
CA THR A 220 -4.16 -9.16 -7.84
C THR A 220 -5.21 -8.37 -8.59
N ALA A 221 -6.38 -8.98 -8.76
CA ALA A 221 -7.57 -8.38 -9.37
C ALA A 221 -8.81 -8.75 -8.54
N ASN A 222 -10.01 -8.67 -9.14
CA ASN A 222 -11.25 -9.16 -8.53
C ASN A 222 -11.60 -8.50 -7.18
N PHE A 223 -11.22 -7.25 -6.97
CA PHE A 223 -11.60 -6.49 -5.78
C PHE A 223 -13.12 -6.26 -5.72
N SER A 224 -13.67 -6.42 -4.52
CA SER A 224 -15.05 -6.04 -4.20
C SER A 224 -15.24 -4.52 -4.28
N ASP A 225 -16.45 -4.07 -4.61
CA ASP A 225 -16.86 -2.66 -4.51
C ASP A 225 -16.77 -2.10 -3.08
N GLN A 226 -16.68 -3.00 -2.09
CA GLN A 226 -16.54 -2.64 -0.68
C GLN A 226 -15.07 -2.59 -0.22
N THR A 227 -14.11 -2.86 -1.12
CA THR A 227 -12.68 -2.78 -0.83
C THR A 227 -12.28 -1.33 -0.60
N VAL A 228 -11.52 -1.08 0.47
CA VAL A 228 -11.02 0.25 0.80
C VAL A 228 -9.50 0.24 0.83
N HIS A 229 -8.89 0.69 -0.26
CA HIS A 229 -7.45 0.97 -0.32
C HIS A 229 -7.13 2.34 0.30
N ARG A 230 -5.87 2.55 0.69
CA ARG A 230 -5.36 3.88 1.10
C ARG A 230 -5.05 4.83 -0.06
N PHE A 231 -5.38 4.42 -1.27
CA PHE A 231 -5.32 5.23 -2.49
C PHE A 231 -6.67 5.14 -3.23
N PRO A 232 -7.04 6.14 -4.06
CA PRO A 232 -8.24 6.07 -4.88
C PRO A 232 -8.30 4.77 -5.69
N SER A 233 -9.39 4.02 -5.60
CA SER A 233 -9.51 2.72 -6.28
C SER A 233 -10.97 2.42 -6.60
N SER A 234 -11.17 1.41 -7.43
CA SER A 234 -12.49 0.86 -7.77
C SER A 234 -12.40 -0.67 -7.87
N ARG A 235 -13.54 -1.34 -8.12
CA ARG A 235 -13.57 -2.78 -8.45
C ARG A 235 -12.73 -3.16 -9.69
N ASN A 236 -12.36 -2.19 -10.53
CA ASN A 236 -11.55 -2.40 -11.73
C ASN A 236 -10.06 -2.28 -11.46
N THR A 237 -9.66 -1.96 -10.21
CA THR A 237 -8.26 -1.92 -9.82
C THR A 237 -7.60 -3.27 -10.06
N ARG A 238 -6.40 -3.23 -10.64
CA ARG A 238 -5.47 -4.34 -10.71
C ARG A 238 -4.15 -3.88 -10.12
N SER A 239 -3.49 -4.77 -9.38
CA SER A 239 -2.19 -4.48 -8.82
C SER A 239 -1.19 -5.57 -9.18
N VAL A 240 0.01 -5.16 -9.52
CA VAL A 240 1.16 -6.04 -9.72
C VAL A 240 2.19 -5.71 -8.66
N GLU A 241 2.35 -6.59 -7.69
CA GLU A 241 3.35 -6.52 -6.63
C GLU A 241 4.59 -7.31 -7.05
N ARG A 242 5.78 -6.83 -6.72
CA ARG A 242 7.06 -7.46 -7.01
C ARG A 242 7.87 -7.51 -5.72
N PHE A 243 8.22 -8.72 -5.28
CA PHE A 243 9.04 -8.96 -4.10
C PHE A 243 10.38 -9.54 -4.54
N THR A 244 11.44 -8.76 -4.41
CA THR A 244 12.80 -9.20 -4.73
C THR A 244 13.62 -9.31 -3.47
N ARG A 245 14.13 -10.51 -3.18
CA ARG A 245 15.04 -10.73 -2.05
C ARG A 245 16.42 -10.20 -2.40
N VAL A 246 16.94 -9.22 -1.66
CA VAL A 246 18.20 -8.53 -2.03
C VAL A 246 19.36 -8.73 -1.04
N SER A 247 19.09 -9.19 0.18
CA SER A 247 20.09 -9.47 1.22
C SER A 247 19.54 -10.52 2.20
N ASP A 248 20.07 -10.63 3.42
CA ASP A 248 19.51 -11.44 4.51
C ASP A 248 18.45 -10.67 5.34
N ASP A 249 18.40 -9.35 5.24
CA ASP A 249 17.62 -8.46 6.10
C ASP A 249 16.66 -7.54 5.32
N ARG A 250 16.56 -7.68 4.00
CA ARG A 250 15.72 -6.82 3.17
C ARG A 250 15.05 -7.52 1.99
N ILE A 251 13.81 -7.12 1.74
CA ILE A 251 13.09 -7.32 0.48
C ILE A 251 12.93 -5.95 -0.18
N ASP A 252 13.33 -5.84 -1.44
CA ASP A 252 12.93 -4.71 -2.26
C ASP A 252 11.52 -4.99 -2.79
N TYR A 253 10.57 -4.20 -2.34
CA TYR A 253 9.17 -4.33 -2.70
C TYR A 253 8.73 -3.17 -3.58
N GLN A 254 8.10 -3.52 -4.70
CA GLN A 254 7.51 -2.59 -5.64
C GLN A 254 6.08 -3.00 -5.92
N PHE A 255 5.20 -2.03 -6.15
CA PHE A 255 3.89 -2.34 -6.69
C PHE A 255 3.45 -1.30 -7.71
N THR A 256 2.78 -1.79 -8.74
CA THR A 256 2.15 -0.99 -9.79
C THR A 256 0.65 -1.17 -9.70
N VAL A 257 -0.10 -0.07 -9.80
CA VAL A 257 -1.55 -0.06 -9.77
C VAL A 257 -2.10 0.44 -11.08
N GLU A 258 -3.08 -0.28 -11.61
CA GLU A 258 -3.81 0.04 -12.82
C GLU A 258 -5.29 0.12 -12.51
N ASP A 259 -5.89 1.27 -12.77
CA ASP A 259 -7.35 1.41 -12.77
C ASP A 259 -7.74 2.49 -13.78
N PRO A 260 -8.16 2.11 -15.00
CA PRO A 260 -8.46 3.08 -16.05
C PRO A 260 -9.69 3.94 -15.73
N THR A 261 -10.49 3.56 -14.73
CA THR A 261 -11.66 4.33 -14.28
C THR A 261 -11.31 5.39 -13.24
N VAL A 262 -10.13 5.28 -12.60
CA VAL A 262 -9.66 6.19 -11.54
C VAL A 262 -8.47 7.03 -11.99
N TYR A 263 -7.59 6.47 -12.82
CA TYR A 263 -6.33 7.08 -13.19
C TYR A 263 -6.20 7.33 -14.70
N THR A 264 -5.43 8.35 -15.07
CA THR A 264 -5.10 8.65 -16.48
C THR A 264 -3.98 7.76 -17.02
N SER A 265 -3.14 7.20 -16.13
CA SER A 265 -2.11 6.20 -16.41
C SER A 265 -1.97 5.27 -15.20
N SER A 266 -1.28 4.14 -15.35
CA SER A 266 -0.82 3.38 -14.19
C SER A 266 0.18 4.21 -13.37
N TRP A 267 0.43 3.76 -12.15
CA TRP A 267 1.45 4.35 -11.28
C TRP A 267 2.17 3.26 -10.49
N THR A 268 3.42 3.53 -10.16
CA THR A 268 4.32 2.60 -9.47
C THR A 268 4.91 3.25 -8.23
N ALA A 269 4.89 2.51 -7.13
CA ALA A 269 5.57 2.88 -5.91
C ALA A 269 6.57 1.80 -5.49
N VAL A 270 7.64 2.22 -4.83
CA VAL A 270 8.67 1.33 -4.28
C VAL A 270 8.83 1.59 -2.80
N ARG A 271 9.08 0.53 -2.05
CA ARG A 271 9.27 0.58 -0.61
C ARG A 271 10.18 -0.59 -0.18
N PRO A 272 11.35 -0.33 0.38
CA PRO A 272 12.12 -1.37 1.05
C PRO A 272 11.33 -1.95 2.22
N MET A 273 11.37 -3.28 2.36
CA MET A 273 10.79 -4.00 3.50
C MET A 273 11.93 -4.61 4.32
N PRO A 274 12.35 -3.97 5.41
CA PRO A 274 13.37 -4.52 6.30
C PRO A 274 12.80 -5.69 7.11
N ARG A 275 13.66 -6.64 7.44
CA ARG A 275 13.34 -7.78 8.30
C ARG A 275 13.14 -7.30 9.74
N LEU A 276 12.18 -7.91 10.42
CA LEU A 276 11.96 -7.71 11.84
C LEU A 276 12.35 -8.98 12.58
N ASP A 277 13.65 -9.11 12.85
CA ASP A 277 14.18 -10.23 13.63
C ASP A 277 13.57 -10.18 15.04
N ASP A 278 13.08 -11.32 15.52
CA ASP A 278 12.39 -11.50 16.81
C ASP A 278 11.03 -10.81 16.98
N TYR A 279 10.46 -10.21 15.93
CA TYR A 279 9.13 -9.62 16.02
C TYR A 279 8.04 -10.71 16.03
N ILE A 280 7.28 -10.73 17.12
CA ILE A 280 6.17 -11.66 17.32
C ILE A 280 4.87 -10.93 17.03
N ILE A 281 4.16 -11.38 16.00
CA ILE A 281 2.82 -10.89 15.70
C ILE A 281 1.82 -11.58 16.63
N TYR A 282 1.35 -10.84 17.62
CA TYR A 282 0.28 -11.28 18.54
C TYR A 282 -1.10 -11.32 17.86
N GLU A 283 -2.09 -11.82 18.59
CA GLU A 283 -3.48 -11.77 18.18
C GLU A 283 -3.95 -10.30 18.12
N TYR A 284 -4.55 -9.91 17.01
CA TYR A 284 -5.27 -8.64 16.88
C TYR A 284 -6.76 -8.89 17.13
N ALA A 285 -7.16 -8.82 18.40
CA ALA A 285 -8.53 -9.07 18.84
C ALA A 285 -9.44 -7.87 18.51
N CYS A 286 -9.72 -7.66 17.22
CA CYS A 286 -10.42 -6.46 16.74
C CYS A 286 -11.83 -6.33 17.33
N HIS A 287 -12.53 -7.44 17.52
CA HIS A 287 -13.93 -7.42 17.94
C HIS A 287 -14.04 -7.30 19.47
N GLU A 288 -13.09 -7.88 20.19
CA GLU A 288 -13.01 -7.96 21.63
C GLU A 288 -12.72 -6.58 22.22
N GLY A 289 -13.73 -5.97 22.85
CA GLY A 289 -13.60 -4.63 23.42
C GLY A 289 -13.90 -3.49 22.44
N ASN A 290 -14.36 -3.81 21.22
CA ASN A 290 -14.82 -2.79 20.28
C ASN A 290 -16.22 -2.28 20.64
N TYR A 291 -16.26 -1.37 21.60
CA TYR A 291 -17.47 -0.71 22.08
C TYR A 291 -17.79 0.60 21.35
N ALA A 292 -17.07 0.92 20.27
CA ALA A 292 -17.22 2.21 19.58
C ALA A 292 -18.68 2.44 19.17
N MET A 293 -19.30 1.45 18.51
CA MET A 293 -20.70 1.54 18.09
C MET A 293 -21.66 1.72 19.28
N THR A 294 -21.49 0.89 20.32
CA THR A 294 -22.31 0.97 21.54
C THR A 294 -22.21 2.34 22.19
N ASN A 295 -20.98 2.86 22.34
CA ASN A 295 -20.73 4.14 22.99
C ASN A 295 -21.29 5.32 22.18
N ILE A 296 -21.18 5.28 20.85
CA ILE A 296 -21.76 6.30 19.96
C ILE A 296 -23.28 6.34 20.12
N LEU A 297 -23.94 5.18 20.03
CA LEU A 297 -25.41 5.09 20.15
C LEU A 297 -25.92 5.51 21.54
N LEU A 298 -25.19 5.15 22.60
CA LEU A 298 -25.51 5.57 23.97
C LEU A 298 -25.33 7.09 24.15
N SER A 299 -24.28 7.67 23.58
CA SER A 299 -24.00 9.10 23.69
C SER A 299 -25.06 9.94 22.96
N GLU A 300 -25.44 9.55 21.75
CA GLU A 300 -26.52 10.26 21.03
C GLU A 300 -27.86 10.16 21.76
N ARG A 301 -28.18 8.99 22.33
CA ARG A 301 -29.40 8.84 23.15
C ARG A 301 -29.39 9.75 24.39
N ALA A 302 -28.23 10.05 24.96
CA ALA A 302 -28.12 10.97 26.09
C ALA A 302 -28.38 12.43 25.66
N ASN A 303 -27.99 12.81 24.44
CA ASN A 303 -28.23 14.16 23.89
C ASN A 303 -29.70 14.43 23.53
N GLU A 304 -30.50 13.39 23.31
CA GLU A 304 -31.95 13.52 23.03
C GLU A 304 -32.79 13.87 24.28
N ARG A 305 -32.20 13.87 25.49
CA ARG A 305 -32.88 14.15 26.75
C ARG A 305 -32.74 15.60 27.18
#